data_AF-A0A1B6KFA4-F1
#
_entry.id   AF-A0A1B6KFA4-F1
#
_cell.length_a   1.000
_cell.length_b   1.000
_cell.length_c   1.000
_cell.angle_alpha   90.00
_cell.angle_beta   90.00
_cell.angle_gamma   90.00
#
_symmetry.space_group_name_H-M   'P 1'
#
loop_
_entity.id
_entity.type
_entity.pdbx_description
1 polymer ?
#
loop_
_entity_poly.entity_id
_entity_poly.type
_entity_poly.pdbx_seq_one_letter_code
_entity_poly.pdbx_strand_id
1 'polypeptide(L)'
;SCPLRVKVHYKIRDSDQSHSISLIIKSELKADHTKEFFDALECTESKFYNIFVPKANALISSAFAPRSFYTPNPSIIILEDLKDKGFLMCDKVKRLDFEHCRLYISAVSSLHAVSFATLKNDPALIESFRKEKSFANDLPVSQSFKTIIESALTCLAEYTETSETFKKHTKVIRD
;
A
#
# COMPACT_ATOMS: atom_id res chain seq x y z
N SER A 1 -7.64 -4.03 -4.55
CA SER A 1 -6.82 -4.05 -5.78
C SER A 1 -5.81 -5.18 -5.69
N CYS A 2 -5.72 -6.03 -6.71
CA CYS A 2 -4.75 -7.14 -6.78
C CYS A 2 -3.59 -6.77 -7.72
N PRO A 3 -2.32 -6.95 -7.32
CA PRO A 3 -1.18 -6.71 -8.19
C PRO A 3 -1.10 -7.77 -9.30
N LEU A 4 -0.97 -7.32 -10.55
CA LEU A 4 -0.73 -8.18 -11.71
C LEU A 4 0.75 -8.16 -12.06
N ARG A 5 1.37 -9.33 -12.12
CA ARG A 5 2.75 -9.48 -12.59
C ARG A 5 2.76 -9.68 -14.11
N VAL A 6 3.50 -8.84 -14.82
CA VAL A 6 3.57 -8.85 -16.29
C VAL A 6 5.03 -8.85 -16.73
N LYS A 7 5.36 -9.69 -17.72
CA LYS A 7 6.65 -9.65 -18.40
C LYS A 7 6.45 -9.03 -19.77
N VAL A 8 7.12 -7.92 -20.03
CA VAL A 8 7.04 -7.17 -21.29
C VAL A 8 8.28 -7.48 -22.11
N HIS A 9 8.08 -7.89 -23.35
CA HIS A 9 9.15 -8.07 -24.34
C HIS A 9 9.10 -6.89 -25.32
N TYR A 10 10.23 -6.24 -25.55
CA TYR A 10 10.30 -5.06 -26.42
C TYR A 10 11.61 -5.03 -27.21
N LYS A 11 11.62 -4.23 -28.27
CA LYS A 11 12.81 -3.88 -29.05
C LYS A 11 12.94 -2.37 -29.08
N ILE A 12 14.16 -1.87 -28.97
CA ILE A 12 14.45 -0.44 -29.15
C ILE A 12 14.53 -0.20 -30.66
N ARG A 13 13.97 0.92 -31.15
CA ARG A 13 14.13 1.29 -32.57
C ARG A 13 15.62 1.31 -32.90
N ASP A 14 15.97 0.76 -34.06
CA ASP A 14 17.35 0.65 -34.58
C ASP A 14 18.27 -0.35 -33.85
N SER A 15 17.71 -1.23 -33.02
CA SER A 15 18.41 -2.38 -32.44
C SER A 15 17.65 -3.67 -32.71
N ASP A 16 18.35 -4.68 -33.24
CA ASP A 16 17.81 -6.04 -33.36
C ASP A 16 17.75 -6.79 -32.03
N GLN A 17 18.35 -6.21 -30.97
CA GLN A 17 18.37 -6.80 -29.65
C GLN A 17 16.97 -6.79 -29.02
N SER A 18 16.50 -7.98 -28.64
CA SER A 18 15.28 -8.13 -27.85
C SER A 18 15.59 -7.91 -26.37
N HIS A 19 14.78 -7.08 -25.73
CA HIS A 19 14.82 -6.81 -24.30
C HIS A 19 13.57 -7.35 -23.61
N SER A 20 13.68 -7.62 -22.31
CA SER A 20 12.53 -7.94 -21.48
C SER A 20 12.59 -7.22 -20.14
N ILE A 21 11.44 -6.82 -19.63
CA ILE A 21 11.31 -6.24 -18.30
C ILE A 21 10.13 -6.86 -17.56
N SER A 22 10.34 -7.20 -16.29
CA SER A 22 9.28 -7.70 -15.39
C SER A 22 8.72 -6.54 -14.58
N LEU A 23 7.40 -6.44 -14.56
CA LEU A 23 6.65 -5.33 -13.97
C LEU A 23 5.55 -5.85 -13.05
N ILE A 24 5.21 -5.05 -12.04
CA ILE A 24 3.98 -5.18 -11.25
C ILE A 24 3.06 -4.04 -11.65
N ILE A 25 1.89 -4.38 -12.18
CA ILE A 25 0.84 -3.43 -12.54
C ILE A 25 -0.28 -3.56 -11.51
N LYS A 26 -0.63 -2.45 -10.88
CA LYS A 26 -1.71 -2.39 -9.90
C LYS A 26 -2.71 -1.34 -10.37
N SER A 27 -3.96 -1.76 -10.59
CA SER A 27 -5.07 -0.84 -10.81
C SER A 27 -5.82 -0.68 -9.51
N GLU A 28 -6.06 0.56 -9.11
CA GLU A 28 -6.99 0.86 -8.03
C GLU A 28 -8.42 0.44 -8.45
N LEU A 29 -9.23 0.03 -7.48
CA LEU A 29 -10.59 -0.43 -7.75
C LEU A 29 -11.46 0.79 -8.05
N LYS A 30 -12.05 0.85 -9.24
CA LYS A 30 -13.19 1.73 -9.51
C LYS A 30 -14.44 0.96 -9.16
N ALA A 31 -15.01 1.20 -7.98
CA ALA A 31 -16.28 0.60 -7.61
C ALA A 31 -17.40 1.60 -7.89
N ASP A 32 -18.27 1.29 -8.85
CA ASP A 32 -19.40 2.14 -9.24
C ASP A 32 -20.46 2.29 -8.13
N HIS A 33 -20.47 1.40 -7.12
CA HIS A 33 -21.48 1.37 -6.05
C HIS A 33 -20.98 1.80 -4.66
N THR A 34 -19.69 2.10 -4.51
CA THR A 34 -19.08 2.54 -3.24
C THR A 34 -18.06 3.66 -3.48
N LYS A 35 -18.37 4.52 -4.47
CA LYS A 35 -17.47 5.55 -4.96
C LYS A 35 -17.06 6.53 -3.86
N GLU A 36 -17.98 6.94 -3.00
CA GLU A 36 -17.70 7.84 -1.86
C GLU A 36 -16.70 7.25 -0.85
N PHE A 37 -16.78 5.95 -0.57
CA PHE A 37 -15.87 5.25 0.34
C PHE A 37 -14.44 5.16 -0.23
N PHE A 38 -14.32 4.85 -1.53
CA PHE A 38 -13.03 4.78 -2.20
C PHE A 38 -12.46 6.15 -2.58
N ASP A 39 -13.30 7.14 -2.87
CA ASP A 39 -12.91 8.53 -3.12
C ASP A 39 -12.40 9.19 -1.82
N ALA A 40 -13.00 8.86 -0.67
CA ALA A 40 -12.48 9.25 0.65
C ALA A 40 -11.10 8.61 0.93
N LEU A 41 -10.91 7.36 0.51
CA LEU A 41 -9.63 6.64 0.52
C LEU A 41 -8.72 7.02 -0.66
N GLU A 42 -8.79 8.29 -1.10
CA GLU A 42 -8.06 8.90 -2.20
C GLU A 42 -6.73 8.20 -2.48
N CYS A 43 -6.49 7.83 -3.75
CA CYS A 43 -5.39 7.06 -4.37
C CYS A 43 -3.98 7.32 -3.80
N THR A 44 -3.79 7.02 -2.51
CA THR A 44 -2.62 7.45 -1.73
C THR A 44 -1.39 6.70 -2.23
N GLU A 45 -1.58 5.45 -2.63
CA GLU A 45 -0.54 4.64 -3.24
C GLU A 45 -0.11 5.20 -4.61
N SER A 46 -1.06 5.58 -5.48
CA SER A 46 -0.71 6.18 -6.77
C SER A 46 0.02 7.50 -6.61
N LYS A 47 -0.47 8.41 -5.77
CA LYS A 47 0.24 9.67 -5.48
C LYS A 47 1.63 9.42 -4.89
N PHE A 48 1.75 8.42 -4.02
CA PHE A 48 3.04 8.04 -3.44
C PHE A 48 4.04 7.63 -4.54
N TYR A 49 3.69 6.69 -5.41
CA TYR A 49 4.63 6.17 -6.42
C TYR A 49 4.82 7.09 -7.64
N ASN A 50 3.78 7.80 -8.07
CA ASN A 50 3.82 8.63 -9.28
C ASN A 50 4.30 10.06 -9.02
N ILE A 51 4.16 10.58 -7.80
CA ILE A 51 4.49 11.98 -7.46
C ILE A 51 5.57 12.06 -6.39
N PHE A 52 5.37 11.41 -5.23
CA PHE A 52 6.30 11.53 -4.11
C PHE A 52 7.64 10.83 -4.36
N VAL A 53 7.63 9.55 -4.79
CA VAL A 53 8.86 8.76 -5.00
C VAL A 53 9.83 9.43 -5.98
N PRO A 54 9.41 9.97 -7.16
CA PRO A 54 10.31 10.69 -8.05
C PRO A 54 10.96 11.93 -7.39
N LYS A 55 10.18 12.72 -6.64
CA LYS A 55 10.70 13.89 -5.92
C LYS A 55 11.65 13.49 -4.80
N ALA A 56 11.33 12.43 -4.06
CA ALA A 56 12.17 11.91 -3.00
C ALA A 56 13.50 11.36 -3.54
N ASN A 57 13.47 10.59 -4.63
CA ASN A 57 14.68 10.05 -5.26
C ASN A 57 15.61 11.14 -5.81
N ALA A 58 15.10 12.34 -6.11
CA ALA A 58 15.95 13.47 -6.49
C ALA A 58 16.75 14.06 -5.30
N LEU A 59 16.39 13.72 -4.06
CA LEU A 59 17.00 14.22 -2.83
C LEU A 59 17.92 13.22 -2.13
N ILE A 60 17.94 11.95 -2.57
CA ILE A 60 18.70 10.87 -1.95
C ILE A 60 19.43 10.04 -2.99
N SER A 61 20.57 9.45 -2.63
CA SER A 61 21.34 8.57 -3.51
C SER A 61 20.86 7.11 -3.50
N SER A 62 20.19 6.68 -2.42
CA SER A 62 19.72 5.31 -2.22
C SER A 62 18.21 5.21 -2.38
N ALA A 63 17.73 4.29 -3.22
CA ALA A 63 16.30 4.03 -3.35
C ALA A 63 15.75 3.28 -2.12
N PHE A 64 14.61 3.73 -1.59
CA PHE A 64 13.85 3.04 -0.54
C PHE A 64 12.59 2.33 -1.08
N ALA A 65 12.25 2.54 -2.36
CA ALA A 65 11.07 2.01 -3.02
C ALA A 65 11.43 1.43 -4.40
N PRO A 66 10.63 0.48 -4.93
CA PRO A 66 10.76 0.04 -6.32
C PRO A 66 10.70 1.23 -7.29
N ARG A 67 11.45 1.15 -8.38
CA ARG A 67 11.29 2.09 -9.50
C ARG A 67 9.85 2.07 -10.01
N SER A 68 9.21 3.24 -10.06
CA SER A 68 7.93 3.45 -10.72
C SER A 68 8.12 3.87 -12.18
N PHE A 69 7.18 3.48 -13.04
CA PHE A 69 7.14 3.85 -14.45
C PHE A 69 5.94 4.76 -14.71
N TYR A 70 6.13 5.70 -15.63
CA TYR A 70 5.09 6.64 -16.02
C TYR A 70 3.86 5.91 -16.58
N THR A 71 2.68 6.39 -16.18
CA THR A 71 1.38 6.00 -16.74
C THR A 71 0.51 7.24 -16.84
N PRO A 72 -0.20 7.45 -17.96
CA PRO A 72 -1.15 8.56 -18.09
C PRO A 72 -2.43 8.33 -17.26
N ASN A 73 -2.68 7.10 -16.81
CA ASN A 73 -3.84 6.78 -15.98
C ASN A 73 -3.47 6.88 -14.49
N PRO A 74 -4.01 7.86 -13.73
CA PRO A 74 -3.67 8.07 -12.33
C PRO A 74 -4.21 6.97 -11.39
N SER A 75 -5.13 6.12 -11.84
CA SER A 75 -5.60 4.96 -11.07
C SER A 75 -4.73 3.71 -11.25
N ILE A 76 -3.66 3.80 -12.06
CA ILE A 76 -2.75 2.68 -12.32
C ILE A 76 -1.38 3.04 -11.76
N ILE A 77 -0.70 2.03 -11.23
CA ILE A 77 0.70 2.10 -10.80
C ILE A 77 1.45 0.99 -11.53
N ILE A 78 2.59 1.35 -12.11
CA ILE A 78 3.48 0.41 -12.78
C ILE A 78 4.81 0.45 -12.03
N LEU A 79 5.21 -0.67 -11.44
CA LEU A 79 6.42 -0.81 -10.64
C LEU A 79 7.34 -1.86 -11.25
N GLU A 80 8.64 -1.75 -11.00
CA GLU A 80 9.56 -2.84 -11.30
C GLU A 80 9.24 -4.08 -10.44
N ASP A 81 9.37 -5.27 -11.02
CA ASP A 81 9.24 -6.50 -10.25
C ASP A 81 10.54 -6.81 -9.50
N LEU A 82 10.53 -6.62 -8.19
CA LEU A 82 11.70 -6.88 -7.34
C LEU A 82 12.07 -8.36 -7.24
N LYS A 83 11.21 -9.27 -7.71
CA LYS A 83 11.52 -10.70 -7.75
C LYS A 83 12.77 -10.98 -8.62
N ASP A 84 12.96 -10.22 -9.70
CA ASP A 84 14.15 -10.34 -10.56
C ASP A 84 15.44 -9.92 -9.85
N LYS A 85 15.32 -9.14 -8.76
CA LYS A 85 16.45 -8.76 -7.87
C LYS A 85 16.59 -9.70 -6.66
N GLY A 86 15.86 -10.82 -6.64
CA GLY A 86 15.91 -11.81 -5.55
C GLY A 86 15.08 -11.45 -4.31
N PHE A 87 14.24 -10.41 -4.36
CA PHE A 87 13.35 -10.10 -3.24
C PHE A 87 12.22 -11.13 -3.16
N LEU A 88 11.88 -11.50 -1.93
CA LEU A 88 10.85 -12.48 -1.61
C LEU A 88 9.87 -11.88 -0.60
N MET A 89 8.61 -12.33 -0.66
CA MET A 89 7.64 -11.99 0.38
C MET A 89 7.95 -12.82 1.62
N CYS A 90 8.16 -12.14 2.75
CA CYS A 90 8.35 -12.79 4.03
C CYS A 90 7.08 -13.57 4.43
N ASP A 91 7.29 -14.76 4.99
CA ASP A 91 6.24 -15.49 5.68
C ASP A 91 5.86 -14.74 6.96
N LYS A 92 4.59 -14.31 7.05
CA LYS A 92 4.07 -13.54 8.19
C LYS A 92 4.17 -14.30 9.51
N VAL A 93 4.12 -15.62 9.48
CA VAL A 93 4.24 -16.48 10.67
C VAL A 93 5.69 -16.50 11.15
N LYS A 94 6.65 -16.60 10.22
CA LYS A 94 8.09 -16.67 10.53
C LYS A 94 8.68 -15.33 10.93
N ARG A 95 8.05 -14.21 10.52
CA ARG A 95 8.52 -12.83 10.76
C ARG A 95 9.89 -12.58 10.12
N LEU A 96 10.38 -11.34 10.25
CA LEU A 96 11.70 -10.95 9.78
C LEU A 96 12.77 -11.36 10.81
N ASP A 97 13.91 -11.85 10.34
CA ASP A 97 15.10 -11.98 11.18
C ASP A 97 15.75 -10.61 11.44
N PHE A 98 16.82 -10.61 12.25
CA PHE A 98 17.50 -9.39 12.64
C PHE A 98 18.12 -8.62 11.47
N GLU A 99 18.74 -9.32 10.50
CA GLU A 99 19.38 -8.65 9.36
C GLU A 99 18.34 -8.00 8.44
N HIS A 100 17.22 -8.67 8.20
CA HIS A 100 16.12 -8.07 7.45
C HIS A 100 15.50 -6.89 8.21
N CYS A 101 15.35 -6.98 9.54
CA CYS A 101 14.90 -5.86 10.36
C CYS A 101 15.85 -4.66 10.24
N ARG A 102 17.16 -4.89 10.29
CA ARG A 102 18.18 -3.84 10.15
C ARG A 102 18.06 -3.11 8.81
N LEU A 103 17.90 -3.87 7.71
CA LEU A 103 17.68 -3.30 6.38
C LEU A 103 16.36 -2.52 6.29
N TYR A 104 15.28 -3.07 6.86
CA TYR A 104 13.98 -2.40 6.91
C TYR A 104 14.05 -1.06 7.65
N ILE A 105 14.67 -1.04 8.84
CA ILE A 105 14.84 0.20 9.63
C ILE A 105 15.64 1.22 8.83
N SER A 106 16.74 0.82 8.18
CA SER A 106 17.51 1.73 7.32
C SER A 106 16.65 2.34 6.21
N ALA A 107 15.85 1.52 5.50
CA ALA A 107 15.00 2.00 4.42
C ALA A 107 13.89 2.95 4.92
N VAL A 108 13.27 2.64 6.07
CA VAL A 108 12.25 3.50 6.68
C VAL A 108 12.85 4.79 7.22
N SER A 109 14.06 4.77 7.78
CA SER A 109 14.78 5.98 8.19
C SER A 109 15.07 6.89 7.00
N SER A 110 15.51 6.33 5.86
CA SER A 110 15.67 7.08 4.61
C SER A 110 14.35 7.69 4.13
N LEU A 111 13.26 6.91 4.12
CA LEU A 111 11.92 7.40 3.78
C LEU A 111 11.48 8.54 4.72
N HIS A 112 11.71 8.40 6.02
CA HIS A 112 11.34 9.41 7.01
C HIS A 112 12.12 10.72 6.78
N ALA A 113 13.44 10.63 6.64
CA ALA A 113 14.30 11.79 6.40
C ALA A 113 13.94 12.52 5.09
N VAL A 114 13.75 11.77 3.99
CA VAL A 114 13.41 12.37 2.70
C VAL A 114 11.98 12.92 2.67
N SER A 115 11.05 12.35 3.44
CA SER A 115 9.70 12.91 3.59
C SER A 115 9.74 14.30 4.21
N PHE A 116 10.61 14.53 5.20
CA PHE A 116 10.81 15.82 5.84
C PHE A 116 11.51 16.82 4.91
N ALA A 117 12.52 16.38 4.16
CA ALA A 117 13.16 17.21 3.13
C ALA A 117 12.16 17.61 2.04
N THR A 118 11.30 16.68 1.62
CA THR A 118 10.24 16.93 0.64
C THR A 118 9.19 17.90 1.18
N LEU A 119 8.79 17.78 2.46
CA LEU A 119 7.88 18.73 3.13
C LEU A 119 8.41 20.17 3.06
N LYS A 120 9.72 20.36 3.26
CA LYS A 120 10.33 21.70 3.18
C LYS A 120 10.26 22.28 1.76
N ASN A 121 10.37 21.44 0.73
CA ASN A 121 10.38 21.87 -0.67
C ASN A 121 8.98 21.98 -1.29
N ASP A 122 8.05 21.12 -0.89
CA ASP A 122 6.68 21.05 -1.39
C ASP A 122 5.72 20.69 -0.23
N PRO A 123 5.35 21.68 0.61
CA PRO A 123 4.49 21.44 1.76
C PRO A 123 3.13 20.88 1.37
N ALA A 124 2.54 21.39 0.29
CA ALA A 124 1.21 21.02 -0.18
C ALA A 124 1.12 19.52 -0.52
N LEU A 125 2.17 18.94 -1.12
CA LEU A 125 2.24 17.52 -1.39
C LEU A 125 2.14 16.69 -0.10
N ILE A 126 2.96 17.00 0.91
CA ILE A 126 2.98 16.24 2.16
C ILE A 126 1.70 16.47 2.98
N GLU A 127 1.15 17.68 2.97
CA GLU A 127 -0.14 17.98 3.60
C GLU A 127 -1.30 17.17 3.00
N SER A 128 -1.24 16.88 1.69
CA SER A 128 -2.24 16.01 1.04
C SER A 128 -2.23 14.56 1.56
N PHE A 129 -1.09 14.10 2.08
CA PHE A 129 -0.94 12.79 2.72
C PHE A 129 -1.31 12.79 4.21
N ARG A 130 -1.28 13.96 4.89
CA ARG A 130 -1.48 14.07 6.35
C ARG A 130 -2.93 14.01 6.81
N LYS A 131 -3.88 14.30 5.94
CA LYS A 131 -5.30 14.27 6.31
C LYS A 131 -5.69 12.82 6.57
N GLU A 132 -6.04 12.50 7.81
CA GLU A 132 -6.64 11.21 8.16
C GLU A 132 -7.99 11.11 7.43
N LYS A 133 -8.20 10.02 6.68
CA LYS A 133 -9.35 9.90 5.77
C LYS A 133 -10.29 8.78 6.14
N SER A 134 -10.00 8.01 7.18
CA SER A 134 -10.71 6.75 7.47
C SER A 134 -11.16 6.60 8.92
N PHE A 135 -10.41 7.19 9.87
CA PHE A 135 -10.64 6.97 11.30
C PHE A 135 -10.90 8.25 12.10
N ALA A 136 -11.03 9.40 11.45
CA ALA A 136 -11.44 10.62 12.12
C ALA A 136 -12.95 10.57 12.41
N ASN A 137 -13.36 10.82 13.66
CA ASN A 137 -14.74 10.60 14.14
C ASN A 137 -15.81 11.39 13.38
N ASP A 138 -15.43 12.47 12.71
CA ASP A 138 -16.29 13.36 11.93
C ASP A 138 -16.51 12.91 10.47
N LEU A 139 -15.85 11.83 10.03
CA LEU A 139 -15.96 11.35 8.66
C LEU A 139 -17.06 10.29 8.50
N PRO A 140 -17.88 10.36 7.43
CA PRO A 140 -18.92 9.35 7.13
C PRO A 140 -18.36 7.92 7.02
N VAL A 141 -17.16 7.77 6.46
CA VAL A 141 -16.47 6.48 6.33
C VAL A 141 -16.12 5.86 7.68
N SER A 142 -15.80 6.66 8.69
CA SER A 142 -15.55 6.18 10.05
C SER A 142 -16.79 5.54 10.65
N GLN A 143 -17.98 6.11 10.39
CA GLN A 143 -19.25 5.53 10.82
C GLN A 143 -19.51 4.19 10.11
N SER A 144 -19.23 4.09 8.80
CA SER A 144 -19.31 2.82 8.08
C SER A 144 -18.35 1.76 8.64
N PHE A 145 -17.10 2.14 8.93
CA PHE A 145 -16.13 1.23 9.57
C PHE A 145 -16.62 0.78 10.94
N LYS A 146 -17.14 1.69 11.76
CA LYS A 146 -17.70 1.37 13.07
C LYS A 146 -18.82 0.34 12.94
N THR A 147 -19.78 0.55 12.03
CA THR A 147 -20.87 -0.40 11.80
C THR A 147 -20.38 -1.76 11.31
N ILE A 148 -19.39 -1.80 10.40
CA ILE A 148 -18.80 -3.06 9.92
C ILE A 148 -18.11 -3.81 11.08
N ILE A 149 -17.33 -3.11 11.90
CA ILE A 149 -16.62 -3.70 13.04
C ILE A 149 -17.62 -4.20 14.09
N GLU A 150 -18.62 -3.40 14.45
CA GLU A 150 -19.68 -3.78 15.40
C GLU A 150 -20.44 -5.01 14.91
N SER A 151 -20.79 -5.05 13.63
CA SER A 151 -21.46 -6.21 13.02
C SER A 151 -20.56 -7.45 13.05
N ALA A 152 -19.28 -7.31 12.69
CA ALA A 152 -18.33 -8.42 12.72
C ALA A 152 -18.11 -8.96 14.14
N LEU A 153 -18.01 -8.07 15.14
CA LEU A 153 -17.89 -8.46 16.55
C LEU A 153 -19.16 -9.15 17.06
N THR A 154 -20.33 -8.68 16.64
CA THR A 154 -21.62 -9.32 16.97
C THR A 154 -21.68 -10.73 16.40
N CYS A 155 -21.37 -10.90 15.11
CA CYS A 155 -21.30 -12.23 14.49
C CYS A 155 -20.27 -13.14 15.17
N LEU A 156 -19.12 -12.58 15.58
CA LEU A 156 -18.11 -13.33 16.31
C LEU A 156 -18.63 -13.79 17.68
N ALA A 157 -19.32 -12.92 18.43
CA ALA A 157 -19.91 -13.24 19.72
C ALA A 157 -20.95 -14.38 19.58
N GLU A 158 -21.86 -14.27 18.61
CA GLU A 158 -22.87 -15.29 18.30
C GLU A 158 -22.23 -16.63 17.88
N TYR A 159 -21.18 -16.59 17.06
CA TYR A 159 -20.45 -17.80 16.67
C TYR A 159 -19.80 -18.49 17.87
N THR A 160 -19.24 -17.73 18.81
CA THR A 160 -18.63 -18.36 20.00
C THR A 160 -19.63 -19.10 20.88
N GLU A 161 -20.88 -18.66 20.93
CA GLU A 161 -21.94 -19.33 21.72
C GLU A 161 -22.33 -20.69 21.17
N THR A 162 -22.33 -20.80 19.84
CA THR A 162 -22.73 -22.00 19.11
C THR A 162 -21.56 -22.95 18.88
N SER A 163 -20.32 -22.48 19.01
CA SER A 163 -19.11 -23.27 18.81
C SER A 163 -18.71 -24.05 20.07
N GLU A 164 -18.66 -25.38 20.00
CA GLU A 164 -18.16 -26.23 21.09
C GLU A 164 -16.71 -25.89 21.49
N THR A 165 -15.87 -25.53 20.53
CA THR A 165 -14.46 -25.19 20.74
C THR A 165 -14.27 -23.83 21.42
N PHE A 166 -15.09 -22.83 21.06
CA PHE A 166 -14.86 -21.43 21.44
C PHE A 166 -15.82 -20.89 22.52
N LYS A 167 -16.82 -21.68 22.94
CA LYS A 167 -17.82 -21.30 23.97
C LYS A 167 -17.24 -20.74 25.26
N LYS A 168 -16.05 -21.18 25.67
CA LYS A 168 -15.37 -20.67 26.88
C LYS A 168 -14.98 -19.18 26.77
N HIS A 169 -14.93 -18.61 25.56
CA HIS A 169 -14.53 -17.23 25.31
C HIS A 169 -15.71 -16.26 25.12
N THR A 170 -16.96 -16.76 25.07
CA THR A 170 -18.14 -15.94 24.81
C THR A 170 -18.24 -14.73 25.73
N LYS A 171 -18.03 -14.93 27.04
CA LYS A 171 -18.14 -13.85 28.02
C LYS A 171 -17.16 -12.71 27.75
N VAL A 172 -15.93 -13.04 27.35
CA VAL A 172 -14.87 -12.06 27.08
C VAL A 172 -15.11 -11.26 25.80
N ILE A 173 -15.84 -11.83 24.84
CA ILE A 173 -16.12 -11.15 23.54
C ILE A 173 -17.37 -10.28 23.61
N ARG A 174 -18.32 -10.60 24.51
CA ARG A 174 -19.54 -9.80 24.71
C ARG A 174 -19.35 -8.60 25.64
N ASP A 175 -18.48 -8.71 26.64
CA ASP A 175 -18.15 -7.64 27.60
C ASP A 175 -17.26 -6.57 26.95
#